data_AF-A0A3B8JGV5-F1
#
_entry.id   AF-A0A3B8JGV5-F1
#
_cell.length_a   1.000
_cell.length_b   1.000
_cell.length_c   1.000
_cell.angle_alpha   90.00
_cell.angle_beta   90.00
_cell.angle_gamma   90.00
#
_symmetry.space_group_name_H-M   'P 1'
#
loop_
_entity.id
_entity.type
_entity.pdbx_description
1 polymer ?
#
loop_
_entity_poly.entity_id
_entity_poly.type
_entity_poly.pdbx_seq_one_letter_code
_entity_poly.pdbx_strand_id
1 'polypeptide(L)'
;MKKSALLVKCCENCIKGISVGIRNEILCRDKGIVSADFYCSGFMAFEMDSFHRRLDYRCSDCIHFKFEPDSPNSSYGICSMFSVRKCDGSLKKACSKFKKRPWRKFRV
;
A
#
# COMPACT_ATOMS: atom_id res chain seq x y z
N MET A 1 -23.95 13.51 0.03
CA MET A 1 -23.11 14.65 0.45
C MET A 1 -21.91 14.11 1.22
N LYS A 2 -20.74 13.99 0.58
CA LYS A 2 -19.50 13.55 1.26
C LYS A 2 -18.82 14.78 1.83
N LYS A 3 -18.85 14.94 3.17
CA LYS A 3 -17.99 15.90 3.87
C LYS A 3 -16.55 15.49 3.60
N SER A 4 -15.89 16.15 2.65
CA SER A 4 -14.44 16.17 2.57
C SER A 4 -13.95 16.86 3.84
N ALA A 5 -13.63 16.09 4.87
CA ALA A 5 -12.86 16.61 5.99
C ALA A 5 -11.63 17.27 5.38
N LEU A 6 -11.54 18.60 5.49
CA LEU A 6 -10.33 19.34 5.17
C LEU A 6 -9.25 18.79 6.09
N LEU A 7 -8.47 17.83 5.59
CA LEU A 7 -7.30 17.31 6.27
C LEU A 7 -6.38 18.51 6.49
N VAL A 8 -6.29 18.96 7.74
CA VAL A 8 -5.35 19.98 8.16
C VAL A 8 -3.95 19.50 7.76
N LYS A 9 -3.25 20.27 6.93
CA LYS A 9 -1.90 19.92 6.50
C LYS A 9 -0.97 20.04 7.69
N CYS A 10 -0.30 18.95 8.08
CA CYS A 10 0.62 18.95 9.20
C CYS A 10 1.73 17.91 8.98
N CYS A 11 2.83 18.02 9.69
CA CYS A 11 3.95 17.09 9.55
C CYS A 11 3.58 15.68 10.02
N GLU A 12 2.54 15.55 10.85
CA GLU A 12 1.97 14.27 11.29
C GLU A 12 1.35 13.47 10.13
N ASN A 13 0.72 14.14 9.18
CA ASN A 13 0.17 13.50 7.98
C ASN A 13 1.07 13.68 6.75
N CYS A 14 2.36 13.94 6.93
CA CYS A 14 3.34 14.11 5.87
C CYS A 14 4.20 12.86 5.70
N ILE A 15 4.40 12.39 4.46
CA ILE A 15 5.31 11.27 4.10
C ILE A 15 6.75 11.52 4.57
N LYS A 16 7.14 12.78 4.69
CA LYS A 16 8.48 13.20 5.10
C LYS A 16 8.66 13.32 6.62
N GLY A 17 7.59 13.15 7.40
CA GLY A 17 7.60 13.24 8.85
C GLY A 17 7.86 11.87 9.49
N ILE A 18 8.74 11.82 10.47
CA ILE A 18 8.97 10.63 11.31
C ILE A 18 8.69 11.02 12.77
N SER A 19 7.76 10.33 13.43
CA SER A 19 7.50 10.54 14.85
C SER A 19 8.71 10.10 15.69
N VAL A 20 9.16 10.96 16.60
CA VAL A 20 10.38 10.75 17.40
C VAL A 20 10.07 10.12 18.77
N GLY A 21 8.80 10.00 19.16
CA GLY A 21 8.35 9.23 20.33
C GLY A 21 8.65 9.86 21.71
N ILE A 22 9.29 11.03 21.78
CA ILE A 22 9.64 11.68 23.05
C ILE A 22 8.53 12.65 23.50
N ARG A 23 8.11 13.61 22.65
CA ARG A 23 7.10 14.64 22.99
C ARG A 23 6.24 15.12 21.82
N ASN A 24 5.47 14.23 21.17
CA ASN A 24 4.63 14.58 20.00
C ASN A 24 5.37 15.42 18.93
N GLU A 25 6.67 15.17 18.83
CA GLU A 25 7.61 15.84 17.94
C GLU A 25 7.80 14.99 16.70
N ILE A 26 7.99 15.67 15.58
CA ILE A 26 8.20 15.05 14.29
C ILE A 26 9.54 15.52 13.74
N LEU A 27 10.37 14.56 13.34
CA LEU A 27 11.52 14.85 12.53
C LEU A 27 11.06 15.08 11.08
N CYS A 28 10.94 16.35 10.70
CA CYS A 28 10.70 16.76 9.33
C CYS A 28 12.03 16.70 8.55
N ARG A 29 12.05 15.94 7.45
CA ARG A 29 13.26 15.82 6.61
C ARG A 29 13.82 17.15 6.10
N ASP A 30 12.98 18.17 5.93
CA ASP A 30 13.37 19.46 5.37
C ASP A 30 13.70 20.52 6.44
N LYS A 31 13.18 20.36 7.68
CA LYS A 31 13.22 21.40 8.73
C LYS A 31 13.78 20.95 10.08
N GLY A 32 14.07 19.66 10.26
CA GLY A 32 14.53 19.11 11.54
C GLY A 32 13.35 18.78 12.46
N ILE A 33 13.57 18.86 13.78
CA ILE A 33 12.53 18.58 14.78
C ILE A 33 11.51 19.72 14.78
N VAL A 34 10.25 19.38 14.54
CA VAL A 34 9.11 20.30 14.52
C VAL A 34 7.97 19.73 15.36
N SER A 35 6.99 20.57 15.71
CA SER A 35 5.76 20.12 16.33
C SER A 35 4.89 19.32 15.34
N ALA A 36 4.04 18.42 15.85
CA ALA A 36 3.18 17.60 15.01
C ALA A 36 2.24 18.41 14.10
N ASP A 37 1.79 19.58 14.57
CA ASP A 37 0.88 20.51 13.89
C ASP A 37 1.57 21.45 12.90
N PHE A 38 2.91 21.50 12.88
CA PHE A 38 3.68 22.29 11.93
C PHE A 38 3.48 21.79 10.49
N TYR A 39 3.52 22.68 9.49
CA TYR A 39 3.57 22.28 8.08
C TYR A 39 4.74 22.93 7.34
N CYS A 40 5.49 22.14 6.58
CA CYS A 40 6.54 22.65 5.71
C CYS A 40 6.01 22.97 4.31
N SER A 41 6.67 23.88 3.59
CA SER A 41 6.36 24.18 2.18
C SER A 41 6.49 22.95 1.26
N GLY A 42 7.32 21.97 1.66
CA GLY A 42 7.50 20.69 0.97
C GLY A 42 6.52 19.59 1.37
N PHE A 43 5.37 19.92 1.96
CA PHE A 43 4.38 18.96 2.47
C PHE A 43 3.93 17.97 1.38
N MET A 44 3.96 16.67 1.72
CA MET A 44 3.45 15.59 0.89
C MET A 44 2.52 14.72 1.72
N ALA A 45 1.21 14.81 1.46
CA ALA A 45 0.20 14.09 2.21
C ALA A 45 0.43 12.57 2.18
N PHE A 46 0.38 11.94 3.34
CA PHE A 46 0.39 10.49 3.48
C PHE A 46 -1.05 9.97 3.47
N GLU A 47 -1.49 9.44 2.33
CA GLU A 47 -2.77 8.72 2.25
C GLU A 47 -2.60 7.28 2.75
N MET A 48 -2.66 7.09 4.08
CA MET A 48 -2.68 5.78 4.75
C MET A 48 -3.63 4.78 4.07
N ASP A 49 -4.81 5.24 3.69
CA ASP A 49 -5.89 4.38 3.19
C ASP A 49 -5.54 3.73 1.83
N SER A 50 -4.74 4.42 1.01
CA SER A 50 -4.25 3.87 -0.25
C SER A 50 -3.16 2.81 -0.05
N PHE A 51 -2.38 2.94 1.03
CA PHE A 51 -1.27 2.05 1.35
C PHE A 51 -1.74 0.79 2.09
N HIS A 52 -2.66 0.93 3.06
CA HIS A 52 -3.25 -0.21 3.76
C HIS A 52 -3.99 -1.15 2.81
N ARG A 53 -4.80 -0.61 1.88
CA ARG A 53 -5.46 -1.44 0.88
C ARG A 53 -4.46 -2.25 0.04
N ARG A 54 -3.27 -1.70 -0.25
CA ARG A 54 -2.20 -2.42 -0.94
C ARG A 54 -1.50 -3.48 -0.07
N LEU A 55 -1.43 -3.27 1.24
CA LEU A 55 -0.79 -4.20 2.19
C LEU A 55 -1.59 -5.50 2.39
N ASP A 56 -2.91 -5.43 2.25
CA ASP A 56 -3.79 -6.59 2.40
C ASP A 56 -3.91 -7.42 1.11
N TYR A 57 -3.66 -6.82 -0.05
CA TYR A 57 -3.72 -7.56 -1.31
C TYR A 57 -2.63 -8.63 -1.39
N ARG A 58 -3.02 -9.78 -1.92
CA ARG A 58 -2.14 -10.92 -2.14
C ARG A 58 -1.74 -11.02 -3.59
N CYS A 59 -0.68 -11.78 -3.86
CA CYS A 59 -0.26 -12.05 -5.23
C CYS A 59 -1.38 -12.72 -6.03
N SER A 60 -2.21 -13.57 -5.41
CA SER A 60 -3.39 -14.19 -6.03
C SER A 60 -4.41 -13.17 -6.56
N ASP A 61 -4.50 -11.97 -5.99
CA ASP A 61 -5.43 -10.93 -6.43
C ASP A 61 -4.91 -10.14 -7.65
N CYS A 62 -3.68 -10.41 -8.09
CA CYS A 62 -3.01 -9.65 -9.14
C CYS A 62 -3.29 -10.23 -10.55
N ILE A 63 -3.44 -9.35 -11.55
CA ILE A 63 -3.54 -9.79 -12.96
C ILE A 63 -2.27 -10.49 -13.46
N HIS A 64 -1.11 -10.17 -12.87
CA HIS A 64 0.19 -10.69 -13.28
C HIS A 64 0.52 -12.04 -12.64
N PHE A 65 -0.33 -12.52 -11.72
CA PHE A 65 -0.19 -13.84 -11.14
C PHE A 65 -0.96 -14.86 -11.98
N LYS A 66 -0.24 -15.86 -12.46
CA LYS A 66 -0.76 -16.95 -13.28
C LYS A 66 -0.88 -18.19 -12.40
N PHE A 67 -2.09 -18.71 -12.25
CA PHE A 67 -2.36 -19.92 -11.50
C PHE A 67 -1.98 -21.17 -12.29
N GLU A 68 -1.54 -22.20 -11.58
CA GLU A 68 -1.28 -23.52 -12.15
C GLU A 68 -2.59 -24.32 -12.23
N PRO A 69 -3.00 -24.80 -13.43
CA PRO A 69 -4.31 -25.41 -13.63
C PRO A 69 -4.52 -26.73 -12.88
N ASP A 70 -3.46 -27.50 -12.60
CA ASP A 70 -3.54 -28.85 -12.00
C ASP A 70 -2.99 -28.93 -10.57
N SER A 71 -2.88 -27.79 -9.89
CA SER A 71 -2.38 -27.78 -8.51
C SER A 71 -3.51 -28.09 -7.51
N PRO A 72 -3.25 -28.91 -6.46
CA PRO A 72 -4.25 -29.18 -5.42
C PRO A 72 -4.66 -27.92 -4.65
N ASN A 73 -3.79 -26.89 -4.69
CA ASN A 73 -4.04 -25.58 -4.12
C ASN A 73 -4.32 -24.60 -5.25
N SER A 74 -5.58 -24.20 -5.41
CA SER A 74 -6.02 -23.22 -6.42
C SER A 74 -5.36 -21.84 -6.34
N SER A 75 -4.55 -21.59 -5.30
CA SER A 75 -3.75 -20.38 -5.09
C SER A 75 -2.30 -20.49 -5.57
N TYR A 76 -1.83 -21.66 -6.02
CA TYR A 76 -0.44 -21.86 -6.44
C TYR A 76 -0.21 -21.35 -7.87
N GLY A 77 0.91 -20.69 -8.10
CA GLY A 77 1.17 -20.07 -9.39
C GLY A 77 2.49 -19.31 -9.45
N ILE A 78 2.64 -18.48 -10.47
CA ILE A 78 3.87 -17.73 -10.74
C ILE A 78 3.55 -16.27 -11.07
N CYS A 79 4.40 -15.35 -10.59
CA CYS A 79 4.30 -13.94 -10.93
C CYS A 79 5.12 -13.64 -12.19
N SER A 80 4.45 -13.27 -13.28
CA SER A 80 5.11 -13.02 -14.57
C SER A 80 6.07 -11.82 -14.59
N MET A 81 6.07 -11.00 -13.54
CA MET A 81 6.89 -9.78 -13.45
C MET A 81 8.14 -9.93 -12.58
N PHE A 82 8.16 -10.89 -11.64
CA PHE A 82 9.18 -10.93 -10.59
C PHE A 82 9.65 -12.33 -10.19
N SER A 83 8.84 -13.37 -10.39
CA SER A 83 9.20 -14.71 -9.94
C SER A 83 9.33 -15.64 -11.12
N VAL A 84 10.47 -16.33 -11.21
CA VAL A 84 10.65 -17.50 -12.08
C VAL A 84 10.22 -18.79 -11.39
N ARG A 85 9.94 -18.74 -10.07
CA ARG A 85 9.54 -19.88 -9.26
C ARG A 85 8.05 -19.84 -8.95
N LYS A 86 7.44 -21.02 -8.89
CA LYS A 86 6.08 -21.18 -8.41
C LYS A 86 6.03 -20.89 -6.90
N CYS A 87 4.96 -20.25 -6.45
CA CYS A 87 4.69 -19.97 -5.05
C CYS A 87 3.19 -19.96 -4.77
N ASP A 88 2.82 -20.05 -3.50
CA ASP A 88 1.44 -19.83 -3.07
C ASP A 88 1.14 -18.32 -3.09
N GLY A 89 0.24 -17.92 -3.99
CA GLY A 89 -0.16 -16.54 -4.19
C GLY A 89 -0.96 -15.96 -3.02
N SER A 90 -1.58 -16.81 -2.18
CA SER A 90 -2.37 -16.38 -1.02
C SER A 90 -1.48 -15.96 0.16
N LEU A 91 -0.31 -16.60 0.30
CA LEU A 91 0.62 -16.33 1.38
C LEU A 91 1.50 -15.11 1.10
N LYS A 92 1.77 -14.79 -0.18
CA LYS A 92 2.62 -13.66 -0.56
C LYS A 92 1.84 -12.36 -0.67
N LYS A 93 2.33 -11.31 0.01
CA LYS A 93 1.84 -9.93 -0.15
C LYS A 93 2.08 -9.42 -1.57
N ALA A 94 1.17 -8.59 -2.05
CA ALA A 94 1.27 -7.93 -3.35
C ALA A 94 2.52 -7.04 -3.45
N CYS A 95 3.18 -7.08 -4.60
CA CYS A 95 4.37 -6.28 -4.89
C CYS A 95 4.02 -4.87 -5.38
N SER A 96 5.04 -4.03 -5.59
CA SER A 96 4.88 -2.66 -6.09
C SER A 96 4.28 -2.55 -7.51
N LYS A 97 4.25 -3.64 -8.29
CA LYS A 97 3.60 -3.70 -9.62
C LYS A 97 2.20 -4.33 -9.57
N PHE A 98 1.62 -4.44 -8.38
CA PHE A 98 0.28 -4.98 -8.21
C PHE A 98 -0.75 -4.22 -9.05
N LYS A 99 -1.57 -4.99 -9.77
CA LYS A 99 -2.77 -4.52 -10.44
C LYS A 99 -3.88 -5.50 -10.14
N LYS A 100 -4.92 -5.02 -9.47
CA LYS A 100 -6.06 -5.84 -9.05
C LYS A 100 -6.70 -6.50 -10.26
N ARG A 101 -6.94 -7.80 -10.16
CA ARG A 101 -7.69 -8.55 -11.16
C ARG A 101 -9.12 -7.98 -11.23
N PRO A 102 -9.60 -7.56 -12.42
CA PRO A 102 -10.97 -7.09 -12.56
C PRO A 102 -11.91 -8.25 -12.21
N TRP A 103 -12.94 -7.96 -11.42
CA TRP A 103 -13.97 -8.94 -11.08
C TRP A 103 -14.68 -9.32 -12.38
N ARG A 104 -14.37 -10.50 -12.93
CA ARG A 104 -15.15 -11.03 -14.05
C ARG A 104 -16.47 -11.48 -13.44
N LYS A 105 -17.58 -10.85 -13.82
CA LYS A 105 -18.90 -11.49 -13.69
C LYS A 105 -18.73 -12.88 -14.31
N PHE A 106 -18.88 -13.93 -13.49
CA PHE A 106 -19.00 -15.28 -14.01
C PHE A 106 -20.13 -15.24 -15.04
N ARG A 107 -19.79 -15.45 -16.31
CA ARG A 107 -20.73 -16.05 -17.25
C ARG A 107 -20.58 -17.55 -17.05
N VAL A 108 -21.74 -18.20 -17.00
CA VAL A 108 -22.03 -19.62 -16.77
C VAL A 108 -22.20 -19.94 -15.28
#